data_AF-A0A1H4Y3U2-F1
#
_entry.id   AF-A0A1H4Y3U2-F1
#
_cell.length_a   1.000
_cell.length_b   1.000
_cell.length_c   1.000
_cell.angle_alpha   90.00
_cell.angle_beta   90.00
_cell.angle_gamma   90.00
#
_symmetry.space_group_name_H-M   'P 1'
#
loop_
_entity.id
_entity.type
_entity.pdbx_description
1 polymer ?
#
loop_
_entity_poly.entity_id
_entity_poly.type
_entity_poly.pdbx_seq_one_letter_code
_entity_poly.pdbx_strand_id
1 'polypeptide(L)'
;MIGEIEELLEYWGEQQRRLGLGGGLASQMGTIMQWKGGAPRGVPGTREPLNGAGLDPLAHEVDAALATIERSSATGMAMYRLAELRYFTTPTPTVREQMQLLEISEGATQTYYDRVHSLHGRLQRELKARLLARRRVTVRRGGLPQVGVKSAST
;
A
#
# COMPACT_ATOMS: atom_id res chain seq x y z
N MET A 1 -0.57 5.38 -19.95
CA MET A 1 -0.68 5.66 -18.49
C MET A 1 -2.09 5.37 -18.03
N ILE A 2 -2.27 4.98 -16.76
CA ILE A 2 -3.60 4.70 -16.18
C ILE A 2 -3.87 5.81 -15.16
N GLY A 3 -4.86 6.66 -15.42
CA GLY A 3 -5.11 7.89 -14.64
C GLY A 3 -5.33 7.62 -13.15
N GLU A 4 -6.20 6.66 -12.82
CA GLU A 4 -6.47 6.25 -11.44
C GLU A 4 -5.20 5.82 -10.68
N ILE A 5 -4.25 5.16 -11.37
CA ILE A 5 -3.00 4.73 -10.75
C ILE A 5 -2.01 5.88 -10.58
N GLU A 6 -2.03 6.88 -11.49
CA GLU A 6 -1.24 8.11 -11.32
C GLU A 6 -1.70 8.82 -10.04
N GLU A 7 -3.00 9.04 -9.88
CA GLU A 7 -3.59 9.71 -8.71
C GLU A 7 -3.26 8.97 -7.41
N LEU A 8 -3.32 7.63 -7.42
CA LEU A 8 -2.94 6.81 -6.26
C LEU A 8 -1.46 6.93 -5.90
N LEU A 9 -0.56 7.01 -6.89
CA LEU A 9 0.87 7.16 -6.67
C LEU A 9 1.24 8.57 -6.20
N GLU A 10 0.59 9.60 -6.77
CA GLU A 10 0.70 10.98 -6.29
C GLU A 10 0.25 11.10 -4.83
N TYR A 11 -0.89 10.48 -4.49
CA TYR A 11 -1.40 10.43 -3.12
C TYR A 11 -0.45 9.67 -2.18
N TRP A 12 0.05 8.50 -2.59
CA TRP A 12 1.06 7.76 -1.82
C TRP A 12 2.30 8.61 -1.56
N GLY A 13 2.83 9.27 -2.59
CA GLY A 13 3.99 10.15 -2.49
C GLY A 13 3.75 11.31 -1.52
N GLU A 14 2.58 11.94 -1.58
CA GLU A 14 2.17 13.00 -0.66
C GLU A 14 2.07 12.51 0.79
N GLN A 15 1.49 11.34 1.02
CA GLN A 15 1.40 10.76 2.35
C GLN A 15 2.78 10.39 2.90
N GLN A 16 3.66 9.84 2.07
CA GLN A 16 5.04 9.54 2.48
C GLN A 16 5.82 10.82 2.83
N ARG A 17 5.64 11.92 2.07
CA ARG A 17 6.22 13.23 2.41
C ARG A 17 5.73 13.76 3.75
N ARG A 18 4.42 13.67 4.01
CA ARG A 18 3.82 14.09 5.28
C ARG A 18 4.35 13.28 6.47
N LEU A 19 4.57 11.98 6.28
CA LEU A 19 5.14 11.11 7.30
C LEU A 19 6.65 11.34 7.51
N GLY A 20 7.40 11.65 6.46
CA GLY A 20 8.83 11.99 6.52
C GLY A 20 9.14 13.32 7.22
N LEU A 21 8.22 14.29 7.17
CA LEU A 21 8.28 15.54 7.94
C LEU A 21 7.78 15.39 9.39
N GLY A 22 7.08 14.30 9.70
CA GLY A 22 6.56 13.95 11.03
C GLY A 22 7.27 12.73 11.63
N GLY A 23 8.59 12.64 11.44
CA GLY A 23 9.44 11.51 11.83
C GLY A 23 9.06 10.88 13.17
N GLY A 24 8.40 9.73 13.09
CA GLY A 24 7.98 8.97 14.24
C GLY A 24 6.99 7.92 13.77
N LEU A 25 7.50 6.75 13.40
CA LEU A 25 6.72 5.52 13.38
C LEU A 25 5.84 5.53 14.63
N ALA A 26 4.52 5.67 14.45
CA ALA A 26 3.57 5.45 15.53
C ALA A 26 3.75 3.99 15.93
N SER A 27 4.64 3.79 16.90
CA SER A 27 4.95 2.48 17.43
C SER A 27 3.63 1.91 17.91
N GLN A 28 3.37 0.64 17.62
CA GLN A 28 2.22 -0.09 18.15
C GLN A 28 2.03 0.16 19.67
N MET A 29 3.14 0.35 20.39
CA MET A 29 3.19 0.76 21.80
C MET A 29 2.64 2.18 22.11
N GLY A 30 2.81 3.16 21.23
CA GLY A 30 2.30 4.53 21.40
C GLY A 30 0.78 4.59 21.28
N THR A 31 0.21 3.84 20.33
CA THR A 31 -1.25 3.68 20.22
C THR A 31 -1.82 2.93 21.42
N ILE A 32 -1.09 1.95 21.98
CA ILE A 32 -1.50 1.25 23.22
C ILE A 32 -1.43 2.17 24.45
N MET A 33 -0.43 3.05 24.56
CA MET A 33 -0.31 4.01 25.68
C MET A 33 -1.38 5.11 25.68
N GLN A 34 -1.94 5.47 24.51
CA GLN A 34 -3.04 6.44 24.42
C GLN A 34 -4.30 5.97 25.15
N TRP A 35 -4.53 4.65 25.21
CA TRP A 35 -5.58 4.05 26.02
C TRP A 35 -5.00 3.78 27.41
N LYS A 36 -5.09 4.74 28.33
CA LYS A 36 -4.67 4.66 29.75
C LYS A 36 -5.23 3.41 30.49
N GLY A 37 -4.74 2.21 30.19
CA GLY A 37 -5.08 0.95 30.86
C GLY A 37 -6.48 0.37 30.61
N GLY A 38 -7.25 0.83 29.63
CA GLY A 38 -8.62 0.34 29.37
C GLY A 38 -8.73 -0.44 28.07
N ALA A 39 -8.58 -1.77 28.10
CA ALA A 39 -8.85 -2.60 26.93
C ALA A 39 -10.36 -2.53 26.55
N PRO A 40 -10.72 -2.33 25.27
CA PRO A 40 -12.11 -2.31 24.84
C PRO A 40 -12.70 -3.72 25.03
N ARG A 41 -13.51 -3.90 26.08
CA ARG A 41 -14.34 -5.08 26.24
C ARG A 41 -15.58 -4.93 25.36
N GLY A 42 -15.51 -5.50 24.16
CA GLY A 42 -16.66 -5.65 23.28
C GLY A 42 -16.30 -6.27 21.94
N VAL A 43 -16.73 -7.53 21.78
CA VAL A 43 -16.81 -8.39 20.57
C VAL A 43 -15.51 -8.85 19.85
N PRO A 44 -15.36 -10.18 19.59
CA PRO A 44 -14.27 -10.72 18.79
C PRO A 44 -14.57 -10.51 17.30
N GLY A 45 -14.00 -9.44 16.75
CA GLY A 45 -14.02 -9.17 15.33
C GLY A 45 -13.23 -7.90 15.10
N THR A 46 -12.03 -8.03 14.54
CA THR A 46 -11.13 -6.94 14.18
C THR A 46 -11.90 -5.88 13.37
N ARG A 47 -12.40 -4.85 14.04
CA ARG A 47 -12.75 -3.59 13.37
C ARG A 47 -11.44 -2.84 13.26
N GLU A 48 -10.86 -2.85 12.07
CA GLU A 48 -9.86 -1.83 11.74
C GLU A 48 -10.50 -0.47 12.04
N PRO A 49 -9.84 0.39 12.82
CA PRO A 49 -10.46 1.61 13.31
C PRO A 49 -10.85 2.49 12.11
N LEU A 50 -12.15 2.71 11.96
CA LEU A 50 -12.79 3.48 10.89
C LEU A 50 -12.51 5.00 10.99
N ASN A 51 -11.68 5.45 11.93
CA ASN A 51 -11.10 6.80 11.94
C ASN A 51 -10.11 6.97 13.10
N GLY A 52 -8.85 7.30 12.79
CA GLY A 52 -7.95 8.00 13.72
C GLY A 52 -6.72 7.23 14.22
N ALA A 53 -5.55 7.77 13.88
CA ALA A 53 -4.23 7.57 14.51
C ALA A 53 -3.27 6.47 13.99
N GLY A 54 -3.39 6.04 12.74
CA GLY A 54 -2.35 5.24 12.09
C GLY A 54 -2.55 5.24 10.58
N LEU A 55 -1.46 5.50 9.85
CA LEU A 55 -1.19 5.24 8.44
C LEU A 55 -2.41 5.18 7.51
N ASP A 56 -2.51 6.12 6.56
CA ASP A 56 -3.57 6.05 5.55
C ASP A 56 -3.58 4.66 4.87
N PRO A 57 -4.69 3.90 4.98
CA PRO A 57 -4.71 2.50 4.59
C PRO A 57 -4.51 2.31 3.08
N LEU A 58 -4.87 3.32 2.28
CA LEU A 58 -4.67 3.30 0.84
C LEU A 58 -3.20 3.49 0.48
N ALA A 59 -2.54 4.48 1.10
CA ALA A 59 -1.10 4.69 0.94
C ALA A 59 -0.30 3.47 1.42
N HIS A 60 -0.70 2.85 2.54
CA HIS A 60 -0.06 1.62 3.00
C HIS A 60 -0.21 0.46 2.02
N GLU A 61 -1.37 0.33 1.38
CA GLU A 61 -1.59 -0.73 0.41
C GLU A 61 -0.73 -0.55 -0.83
N VAL A 62 -0.60 0.69 -1.31
CA VAL A 62 0.28 1.05 -2.42
C VAL A 62 1.73 0.74 -2.07
N ASP A 63 2.18 1.13 -0.88
CA ASP A 63 3.53 0.85 -0.38
C ASP A 63 3.83 -0.65 -0.31
N ALA A 64 2.90 -1.42 0.28
CA ALA A 64 3.03 -2.87 0.37
C ALA A 64 3.06 -3.53 -1.02
N ALA A 65 2.25 -3.05 -1.96
CA ALA A 65 2.25 -3.55 -3.34
C ALA A 65 3.56 -3.22 -4.08
N LEU A 66 4.07 -2.00 -3.94
CA LEU A 66 5.36 -1.59 -4.47
C LEU A 66 6.51 -2.43 -3.89
N ALA A 67 6.51 -2.70 -2.58
CA ALA A 67 7.49 -3.57 -1.93
C ALA A 67 7.42 -5.03 -2.43
N THR A 68 6.23 -5.53 -2.78
CA THR A 68 6.09 -6.84 -3.46
C THR A 68 6.70 -6.80 -4.86
N ILE A 69 6.48 -5.73 -5.62
CA ILE A 69 7.05 -5.56 -6.96
C ILE A 69 8.58 -5.51 -6.88
N GLU A 70 9.12 -4.71 -5.97
CA GLU A 70 10.56 -4.57 -5.72
C GLU A 70 11.23 -5.93 -5.49
N ARG A 71 10.70 -6.73 -4.56
CA ARG A 71 11.26 -8.05 -4.20
C ARG A 71 11.14 -9.10 -5.29
N SER A 72 10.30 -8.89 -6.30
CA SER A 72 10.03 -9.90 -7.33
C SER A 72 11.16 -10.06 -8.35
N SER A 73 11.93 -9.00 -8.64
CA SER A 73 12.94 -9.01 -9.71
C SER A 73 13.81 -7.74 -9.70
N ALA A 74 14.98 -7.79 -10.35
CA ALA A 74 15.81 -6.60 -10.59
C ALA A 74 15.05 -5.51 -11.36
N THR A 75 14.21 -5.89 -12.33
CA THR A 75 13.29 -4.97 -13.02
C THR A 75 12.28 -4.35 -12.06
N GLY A 76 11.82 -5.10 -11.06
CA GLY A 76 10.94 -4.61 -10.00
C GLY A 76 11.60 -3.57 -9.12
N MET A 77 12.87 -3.75 -8.77
CA MET A 77 13.66 -2.75 -8.05
C MET A 77 13.80 -1.45 -8.86
N ALA A 78 14.05 -1.55 -10.17
CA ALA A 78 14.07 -0.36 -11.05
C ALA A 78 12.71 0.35 -11.13
N MET A 79 11.60 -0.40 -11.09
CA MET A 79 10.24 0.16 -11.05
C MET A 79 9.97 0.89 -9.73
N TYR A 80 10.42 0.33 -8.60
CA TYR A 80 10.32 0.97 -7.29
C TYR A 80 11.09 2.30 -7.26
N ARG A 81 12.34 2.30 -7.72
CA ARG A 81 13.14 3.54 -7.84
C ARG A 81 12.48 4.60 -8.72
N LEU A 82 11.87 4.19 -9.84
CA LEU A 82 11.12 5.11 -10.70
C LEU A 82 9.94 5.74 -9.94
N ALA A 83 9.21 4.96 -9.13
CA ALA A 83 8.12 5.48 -8.30
C ALA A 83 8.62 6.48 -7.25
N GLU A 84 9.73 6.17 -6.57
CA GLU A 84 10.35 7.08 -5.59
C GLU A 84 10.77 8.41 -6.24
N LEU A 85 11.53 8.35 -7.33
CA LEU A 85 12.03 9.54 -8.01
C LEU A 85 10.90 10.44 -8.53
N ARG A 86 9.80 9.84 -8.99
CA ARG A 86 8.71 10.56 -9.62
C ARG A 86 7.69 11.11 -8.61
N TYR A 87 7.33 10.34 -7.59
CA TYR A 87 6.21 10.70 -6.72
C TYR A 87 6.64 11.02 -5.29
N PHE A 88 7.82 10.61 -4.83
CA PHE A 88 8.27 10.83 -3.45
C PHE A 88 9.26 12.00 -3.32
N THR A 89 10.23 12.12 -4.23
CA THR A 89 11.31 13.13 -4.13
C THR A 89 10.80 14.57 -4.24
N THR A 90 11.26 15.44 -3.32
CA THR A 90 11.01 16.88 -3.33
C THR A 90 12.33 17.68 -3.28
N PRO A 91 12.57 18.62 -4.20
CA PRO A 91 11.74 18.92 -5.37
C PRO A 91 11.70 17.75 -6.34
N THR A 92 10.58 17.57 -7.04
CA THR A 92 10.46 16.49 -8.03
C THR A 92 11.42 16.76 -9.18
N PRO A 93 12.39 15.86 -9.45
CA PRO A 93 13.33 16.02 -10.55
C PRO A 93 12.59 16.11 -11.89
N THR A 94 13.13 16.87 -12.82
CA THR A 94 12.63 16.93 -14.21
C THR A 94 12.69 15.54 -14.87
N VAL A 95 11.89 15.31 -15.91
CA VAL A 95 11.92 14.02 -16.64
C VAL A 95 13.33 13.69 -17.13
N ARG A 96 14.11 14.70 -17.56
CA ARG A 96 15.49 14.52 -18.00
C ARG A 96 16.40 14.04 -16.85
N GLU A 97 16.28 14.64 -15.67
CA GLU A 97 17.04 14.23 -14.48
C GLU A 97 16.62 12.84 -14.01
N GLN A 98 15.32 12.53 -14.04
CA GLN A 98 14.82 11.18 -13.74
C GLN A 98 15.40 10.15 -14.70
N MET A 99 15.45 10.45 -16.01
CA MET A 99 16.06 9.57 -17.01
C MET A 99 17.55 9.35 -16.72
N GLN A 100 18.30 10.41 -16.37
CA GLN A 100 19.71 10.29 -15.98
C GLN A 100 19.90 9.41 -14.74
N LEU A 101 19.08 9.63 -13.69
CA LEU A 101 19.14 8.85 -12.44
C LEU A 101 18.71 7.39 -12.61
N LEU A 102 17.93 7.09 -13.64
CA LEU A 102 17.49 5.73 -14.01
C LEU A 102 18.35 5.10 -15.11
N GLU A 103 19.47 5.73 -15.47
CA GLU A 103 20.41 5.28 -16.51
C GLU A 103 19.71 5.03 -17.85
N ILE A 104 18.68 5.84 -18.17
CA ILE A 104 17.99 5.84 -19.45
C ILE A 104 18.73 6.80 -20.37
N SER A 105 19.07 6.35 -21.59
CA SER A 105 19.74 7.16 -22.60
C SER A 105 19.00 8.48 -22.83
N GLU A 106 19.76 9.57 -22.88
CA GLU A 106 19.25 10.89 -23.27
C GLU A 106 18.67 10.77 -24.70
N GLY A 107 17.40 11.17 -24.88
CA GLY A 107 16.64 10.98 -26.13
C GLY A 107 15.71 9.76 -26.16
N ALA A 108 15.81 8.81 -25.22
CA ALA A 108 14.91 7.66 -25.12
C ALA A 108 13.63 7.97 -24.31
N THR A 109 12.99 9.12 -24.58
CA THR A 109 11.82 9.59 -23.83
C THR A 109 10.66 8.60 -23.89
N GLN A 110 10.48 7.92 -25.03
CA GLN A 110 9.46 6.88 -25.17
C GLN A 110 9.70 5.72 -24.17
N THR A 111 10.94 5.29 -24.02
CA THR A 111 11.33 4.23 -23.06
C THR A 111 11.02 4.64 -21.63
N TYR A 112 11.18 5.91 -21.28
CA TYR A 112 10.78 6.42 -19.97
C TYR A 112 9.26 6.27 -19.76
N TYR A 113 8.44 6.74 -20.70
CA TYR A 113 6.98 6.62 -20.59
C TYR A 113 6.49 5.17 -20.62
N ASP A 114 7.15 4.28 -21.38
CA ASP A 114 6.86 2.85 -21.40
C ASP A 114 7.16 2.21 -20.04
N ARG A 115 8.25 2.61 -19.37
CA ARG A 115 8.58 2.18 -18.01
C ARG A 115 7.54 2.67 -17.00
N VAL A 116 7.10 3.92 -17.08
CA VAL A 116 6.02 4.45 -16.22
C VAL A 116 4.71 3.70 -16.48
N HIS A 117 4.36 3.46 -17.74
CA HIS A 117 3.15 2.71 -18.07
C HIS A 117 3.21 1.27 -17.55
N SER A 118 4.38 0.63 -17.64
CA SER A 118 4.63 -0.70 -17.10
C SER A 118 4.52 -0.75 -15.57
N LEU A 119 5.04 0.27 -14.87
CA LEU A 119 4.86 0.45 -13.43
C LEU A 119 3.37 0.49 -13.08
N HIS A 120 2.57 1.32 -13.78
CA HIS A 120 1.14 1.45 -13.51
C HIS A 120 0.40 0.13 -13.72
N GLY A 121 0.66 -0.54 -14.84
CA GLY A 121 0.01 -1.81 -15.15
C GLY A 121 0.36 -2.90 -14.15
N ARG A 122 1.62 -2.94 -13.67
CA ARG A 122 2.05 -3.92 -12.67
C ARG A 122 1.47 -3.63 -11.30
N LEU A 123 1.50 -2.37 -10.86
CA LEU A 123 0.88 -1.94 -9.61
C LEU A 123 -0.62 -2.24 -9.58
N GLN A 124 -1.35 -1.93 -10.66
CA GLN A 124 -2.76 -2.24 -10.75
C GLN A 124 -3.04 -3.76 -10.63
N ARG A 125 -2.22 -4.61 -11.25
CA ARG A 125 -2.36 -6.08 -11.14
C ARG A 125 -2.14 -6.56 -9.71
N GLU A 126 -1.10 -6.06 -9.04
CA GLU A 126 -0.81 -6.42 -7.64
C GLU A 126 -1.91 -5.98 -6.69
N LEU A 127 -2.40 -4.74 -6.81
CA LEU A 127 -3.50 -4.22 -6.00
C LEU A 127 -4.79 -5.04 -6.20
N LYS A 128 -5.12 -5.40 -7.45
CA LYS A 128 -6.25 -6.29 -7.76
C LYS A 128 -6.07 -7.68 -7.13
N ALA A 129 -4.87 -8.26 -7.23
CA ALA A 129 -4.58 -9.57 -6.65
C ALA A 129 -4.77 -9.56 -5.12
N ARG A 130 -4.28 -8.52 -4.44
CA ARG A 130 -4.44 -8.30 -3.00
C ARG A 130 -5.89 -8.15 -2.58
N LEU A 131 -6.67 -7.35 -3.31
CA LEU A 131 -8.11 -7.18 -3.08
C LEU A 131 -8.86 -8.52 -3.20
N LEU A 132 -8.56 -9.30 -4.23
CA LEU A 132 -9.16 -10.62 -4.44
C LEU A 132 -8.76 -11.60 -3.33
N ALA A 133 -7.51 -11.61 -2.90
CA ALA A 133 -7.03 -12.45 -1.81
C ALA A 133 -7.77 -12.14 -0.49
N ARG A 134 -7.93 -10.85 -0.16
CA ARG A 134 -8.70 -10.40 1.02
C ARG A 134 -10.15 -10.87 0.96
N ARG A 135 -10.81 -10.73 -0.20
CA ARG A 135 -12.18 -11.19 -0.40
C ARG A 135 -12.34 -12.70 -0.22
N ARG A 136 -11.35 -13.50 -0.64
CA ARG A 136 -11.37 -14.96 -0.42
C ARG A 136 -11.24 -15.32 1.06
N VAL A 137 -10.40 -14.62 1.80
CA VAL A 137 -10.23 -14.83 3.25
C VAL A 137 -11.52 -14.50 4.00
N THR A 138 -12.21 -13.41 3.65
CA THR A 138 -13.47 -13.04 4.30
C THR A 138 -14.59 -14.04 4.01
N VAL A 139 -14.70 -14.52 2.77
CA VAL A 139 -15.69 -15.56 2.40
C VAL A 139 -15.42 -16.89 3.14
N ARG A 140 -14.16 -17.31 3.27
CA ARG A 140 -13.81 -18.55 3.99
C ARG A 140 -14.14 -18.49 5.48
N ARG A 141 -14.13 -17.29 6.09
CA ARG A 141 -14.46 -17.10 7.51
C ARG A 141 -15.97 -17.12 7.81
N GLY A 142 -16.81 -16.88 6.79
CA GLY A 142 -18.27 -16.94 6.90
C GLY A 142 -18.88 -18.34 6.74
N GLY A 143 -18.04 -19.37 6.49
CA GLY A 143 -18.47 -20.74 6.19
C GLY A 143 -18.17 -21.76 7.29
N LEU A 144 -18.27 -21.39 8.57
CA LEU A 144 -18.30 -22.38 9.65
C LEU A 144 -19.76 -22.86 9.83
N PRO A 145 -20.07 -24.15 9.62
CA PRO A 145 -21.40 -24.67 9.91
C PRO A 145 -21.63 -24.59 11.42
N GLN A 146 -22.69 -23.90 11.81
CA GLN A 146 -23.25 -23.95 13.16
C GLN A 146 -23.68 -25.40 13.42
N VAL A 147 -22.82 -26.19 14.08
CA VAL A 147 -23.20 -27.51 14.57
C VAL A 147 -24.24 -27.27 15.66
N GLY A 148 -25.50 -27.52 15.31
CA GLY A 148 -26.64 -27.40 16.21
C GLY A 148 -26.42 -28.26 17.45
N VAL A 149 -26.34 -27.61 18.60
CA VAL A 149 -26.42 -28.26 19.91
C VAL A 149 -27.84 -28.81 20.02
N LYS A 150 -28.00 -30.12 19.78
CA LYS A 150 -29.24 -30.84 20.05
C LYS A 150 -29.53 -30.79 21.54
N SER A 151 -30.73 -30.33 21.85
CA SER A 151 -31.38 -30.34 23.16
C SER A 151 -31.29 -31.72 23.82
N ALA A 152 -30.90 -31.76 25.09
CA ALA A 152 -31.19 -32.87 25.98
C ALA A 152 -32.12 -32.33 27.08
N SER A 153 -33.40 -32.66 26.94
CA SER A 153 -34.35 -32.65 28.05
C SER A 153 -34.11 -33.90 28.89
N THR A 154 -34.00 -33.76 30.21
CA THR A 154 -34.53 -34.68 31.22
C THR A 154 -34.70 -33.89 32.51
#